data_AF-A0A7C7VC19-F1
#
_entry.id   AF-A0A7C7VC19-F1
#
_cell.length_a   1.000
_cell.length_b   1.000
_cell.length_c   1.000
_cell.angle_alpha   90.00
_cell.angle_beta   90.00
_cell.angle_gamma   90.00
#
_symmetry.space_group_name_H-M   'P 1'
#
loop_
_entity.id
_entity.type
_entity.pdbx_description
1 polymer ?
#
loop_
_entity_poly.entity_id
_entity_poly.type
_entity_poly.pdbx_seq_one_letter_code
_entity_poly.pdbx_strand_id
1 'polypeptide(L)'
;MGIDDTISIRVPYQHHPEVTVRTWREVRADEPYPLLCKEYETPKGTVRQVVWQTEDWPHGDDVPLIGDHNIPRSRKFPVEEPEDLEKLPYLLFPPSGEQMKEFKEKVERVERFARKRQVLIEGQAGGFGDCAAWLMGITNLIMAAIDKPDFVHRLLDILLEKEMQDIEILLDSGLVDVVVHRGWYECSDFWSPSLYREFSPPLEEGNSACASSREEVRLYYEHWYNAASGCIP
;
A
#
# COMPACT_ATOMS: atom_id res chain seq x y z
N MET A 1 -21.47 -19.23 5.42
CA MET A 1 -20.25 -18.43 5.62
C MET A 1 -19.19 -19.38 6.13
N GLY A 2 -18.38 -19.93 5.22
CA GLY A 2 -17.15 -20.60 5.62
C GLY A 2 -16.17 -19.52 6.05
N ILE A 3 -15.43 -19.75 7.13
CA ILE A 3 -14.24 -18.96 7.42
C ILE A 3 -13.25 -19.42 6.35
N ASP A 4 -12.87 -18.55 5.43
CA ASP A 4 -11.76 -18.83 4.52
C ASP A 4 -10.51 -18.92 5.41
N ASP A 5 -10.11 -20.15 5.74
CA ASP A 5 -8.93 -20.41 6.54
C ASP A 5 -7.71 -20.20 5.64
N THR A 6 -7.26 -18.95 5.55
CA THR A 6 -6.00 -18.59 4.91
C THR A 6 -5.05 -17.96 5.93
N ILE A 7 -3.76 -18.03 5.65
CA ILE A 7 -2.73 -17.34 6.44
C ILE A 7 -1.93 -16.44 5.52
N SER A 8 -1.76 -15.19 5.93
CA SER A 8 -1.08 -14.20 5.10
C SER A 8 0.37 -13.98 5.50
N ILE A 9 1.20 -13.80 4.48
CA ILE A 9 2.55 -13.25 4.58
C ILE A 9 2.60 -11.92 3.84
N ARG A 10 3.43 -11.01 4.34
CA ARG A 10 3.66 -9.70 3.75
C ARG A 10 5.15 -9.42 3.81
N VAL A 11 5.67 -8.81 2.74
CA VAL A 11 7.05 -8.34 2.68
C VAL A 11 7.26 -7.27 3.77
N PRO A 12 8.39 -7.29 4.51
CA PRO A 12 8.70 -6.24 5.47
C PRO A 12 8.76 -4.87 4.81
N TYR A 13 8.42 -3.83 5.55
CA TYR A 13 8.54 -2.46 5.09
C TYR A 13 9.78 -1.81 5.70
N GLN A 14 10.49 -0.98 4.93
CA GLN A 14 11.63 -0.21 5.41
C GLN A 14 11.78 1.10 4.63
N HIS A 15 12.33 2.12 5.28
CA HIS A 15 12.87 3.32 4.65
C HIS A 15 14.38 3.22 4.46
N HIS A 16 14.92 3.97 3.51
CA HIS A 16 16.35 4.04 3.21
C HIS A 16 17.14 4.37 4.49
N PRO A 17 18.33 3.77 4.72
CA PRO A 17 19.13 4.01 5.93
C PRO A 17 19.52 5.47 6.18
N GLU A 18 19.52 6.30 5.14
CA GLU A 18 19.78 7.76 5.24
C GLU A 18 18.56 8.56 5.73
N VAL A 19 17.38 7.94 5.82
CA VAL A 19 16.17 8.61 6.31
C VAL A 19 16.19 8.63 7.83
N THR A 20 16.11 9.84 8.39
CA THR A 20 15.92 10.02 9.83
C THR A 20 14.45 10.25 10.12
N VAL A 21 13.91 9.54 11.11
CA VAL A 21 12.49 9.61 11.47
C VAL A 21 12.33 10.29 12.82
N ARG A 22 11.42 11.26 12.89
CA ARG A 22 11.00 11.91 14.13
C ARG A 22 9.48 11.85 14.26
N THR A 23 9.01 11.35 15.38
CA THR A 23 7.59 11.36 15.72
C THR A 23 7.38 12.13 17.02
N TRP A 24 6.37 12.99 17.07
CA TRP A 24 5.99 13.71 18.28
C TRP A 24 4.50 14.00 18.33
N ARG A 25 4.03 14.31 19.54
CA ARG A 25 2.63 14.61 19.82
C ARG A 25 2.49 16.08 20.20
N GLU A 26 1.52 16.76 19.60
CA GLU A 26 1.16 18.14 19.91
C GLU A 26 -0.28 18.22 20.42
N VAL A 27 -0.49 18.97 21.50
CA VAL A 27 -1.83 19.34 21.95
C VAL A 27 -2.01 20.82 21.66
N ARG A 28 -2.98 21.14 20.82
CA ARG A 28 -3.32 22.53 20.45
C ARG A 28 -4.75 22.84 20.90
N ALA A 29 -4.98 24.08 21.34
CA ALA A 29 -6.27 24.47 21.90
C ALA A 29 -7.39 24.58 20.85
N ASP A 30 -7.03 24.75 19.58
CA ASP A 30 -7.92 24.87 18.43
C ASP A 30 -8.20 23.53 17.73
N GLU A 31 -7.56 22.45 18.15
CA GLU A 31 -7.74 21.11 17.59
C GLU A 31 -8.65 20.26 18.49
N PRO A 32 -9.63 19.52 17.93
CA PRO A 32 -10.52 18.67 18.72
C PRO A 32 -9.82 17.43 19.28
N TYR A 33 -8.68 17.03 18.71
CA TYR A 33 -7.87 15.90 19.15
C TYR A 33 -6.38 16.29 19.14
N PRO A 34 -5.53 15.64 19.95
CA PRO A 34 -4.08 15.76 19.82
C PRO A 34 -3.62 15.43 18.39
N LEU A 35 -2.62 16.15 17.91
CA LEU A 35 -1.96 15.87 16.64
C LEU A 35 -0.77 14.94 16.87
N LEU A 36 -0.70 13.86 16.11
CA LEU A 36 0.54 13.09 15.93
C LEU A 36 1.20 13.57 14.64
N CYS A 37 2.44 14.02 14.79
CA CYS A 37 3.27 14.49 13.71
C CYS A 37 4.40 13.50 13.49
N LYS A 38 4.64 13.12 12.24
CA LYS A 38 5.77 12.30 11.85
C LYS A 38 6.50 12.92 10.67
N GLU A 39 7.81 13.00 10.80
CA GLU A 39 8.69 13.49 9.76
C GLU A 39 9.70 12.44 9.36
N TYR A 40 9.90 12.37 8.06
CA TYR A 40 10.94 11.60 7.41
C TYR A 40 11.87 12.60 6.74
N GLU A 41 13.06 12.79 7.30
CA GLU A 41 14.10 13.61 6.69
C GLU A 41 14.83 12.74 5.67
N THR A 42 14.57 12.97 4.38
CA THR A 42 15.22 12.25 3.28
C THR A 42 16.33 13.12 2.66
N PRO A 43 17.28 12.54 1.90
CA PRO A 43 18.25 13.31 1.13
C PRO A 43 17.63 14.29 0.11
N LYS A 44 16.36 14.10 -0.26
CA LYS A 44 15.59 14.96 -1.17
C LYS A 44 14.64 15.92 -0.45
N GLY A 45 14.75 16.02 0.87
CA GLY A 45 13.97 16.90 1.72
C GLY A 45 12.99 16.15 2.61
N THR A 46 12.28 16.90 3.44
CA THR A 46 11.41 16.35 4.47
C THR A 46 10.04 15.98 3.91
N VAL A 47 9.57 14.79 4.29
CA VAL A 47 8.17 14.37 4.17
C VAL A 47 7.54 14.48 5.55
N ARG A 48 6.40 15.15 5.65
CA ARG A 48 5.68 15.32 6.92
C ARG A 48 4.27 14.78 6.80
N GLN A 49 3.89 13.95 7.75
CA GLN A 49 2.54 13.46 7.94
C GLN A 49 2.00 13.98 9.28
N VAL A 50 0.74 14.40 9.30
CA VAL A 50 0.07 14.84 10.53
C VAL A 50 -1.30 14.18 10.58
N VAL A 51 -1.64 13.54 11.69
CA VAL A 51 -2.95 12.91 11.91
C VAL A 51 -3.54 13.31 13.26
N TRP A 52 -4.86 13.33 13.37
CA TRP A 52 -5.53 13.35 14.67
C TRP A 52 -5.39 12.01 15.39
N GLN A 53 -4.99 12.05 16.67
CA GLN A 53 -5.01 10.91 17.58
C GLN A 53 -6.38 10.84 18.26
N THR A 54 -7.36 10.26 17.55
CA THR A 54 -8.68 9.98 18.11
C THR A 54 -8.62 8.85 19.15
N GLU A 55 -9.67 8.69 19.94
CA GLU A 55 -9.73 7.66 21.00
C GLU A 55 -9.53 6.23 20.47
N ASP A 56 -9.99 5.96 19.25
CA ASP A 56 -9.86 4.66 18.58
C ASP A 56 -8.58 4.50 17.74
N TRP A 57 -7.62 5.42 17.87
CA TRP A 57 -6.33 5.34 17.16
C TRP A 57 -5.51 4.11 17.63
N PRO A 58 -5.22 3.14 16.76
CA PRO A 58 -4.67 1.86 17.21
C PRO A 58 -3.14 1.84 17.30
N HIS A 59 -2.45 2.91 16.87
CA HIS A 59 -1.00 2.93 16.71
C HIS A 59 -0.27 3.66 17.85
N GLY A 60 -0.97 3.98 18.95
CA GLY A 60 -0.38 4.69 20.09
C GLY A 60 0.15 6.06 19.68
N ASP A 61 1.42 6.35 19.98
CA ASP A 61 2.08 7.62 19.64
C ASP A 61 2.86 7.57 18.31
N ASP A 62 2.62 6.55 17.46
CA ASP A 62 3.22 6.47 16.12
C ASP A 62 2.20 6.71 15.00
N VAL A 63 2.71 7.09 13.83
CA VAL A 63 1.96 7.25 12.57
C VAL A 63 2.56 6.32 11.52
N PRO A 64 1.86 5.26 11.09
CA PRO A 64 2.30 4.47 9.95
C PRO A 64 2.28 5.32 8.67
N LEU A 65 3.28 5.19 7.80
CA LEU A 65 3.26 5.91 6.50
C LEU A 65 2.04 5.50 5.67
N ILE A 66 1.75 4.21 5.69
CA ILE A 66 0.76 3.51 4.86
C ILE A 66 -0.25 2.86 5.81
N GLY A 67 -1.54 3.18 5.67
CA GLY A 67 -2.59 2.57 6.49
C GLY A 67 -3.93 3.30 6.45
N ASP A 68 -5.01 2.52 6.54
CA ASP A 68 -6.39 3.00 6.42
C ASP A 68 -6.80 4.00 7.50
N HIS A 69 -6.25 3.87 8.70
CA HIS A 69 -6.54 4.80 9.79
C HIS A 69 -6.07 6.24 9.49
N ASN A 70 -5.14 6.41 8.54
CA ASN A 70 -4.61 7.72 8.16
C ASN A 70 -5.66 8.57 7.46
N ILE A 71 -6.33 8.06 6.42
CA ILE A 71 -7.21 8.84 5.52
C ILE A 71 -8.22 9.73 6.27
N PRO A 72 -9.06 9.21 7.20
CA PRO A 72 -10.06 10.04 7.88
C PRO A 72 -9.46 11.01 8.92
N ARG A 73 -8.20 10.81 9.32
CA ARG A 73 -7.54 11.54 10.42
C ARG A 73 -6.44 12.48 9.95
N SER A 74 -6.00 12.37 8.70
CA SER A 74 -4.92 13.16 8.13
C SER A 74 -5.25 14.64 8.09
N ARG A 75 -4.38 15.44 8.70
CA ARG A 75 -4.32 16.91 8.61
C ARG A 75 -3.24 17.38 7.65
N LYS A 76 -2.26 16.52 7.37
CA LYS A 76 -1.27 16.69 6.32
C LYS A 76 -0.90 15.33 5.76
N PHE A 77 -0.91 15.23 4.45
CA PHE A 77 -0.55 14.02 3.72
C PHE A 77 0.95 14.03 3.35
N PRO A 78 1.58 12.84 3.24
CA PRO A 78 2.97 12.72 2.78
C PRO A 78 3.25 13.33 1.41
N VAL A 79 2.27 13.30 0.50
CA VAL A 79 2.39 13.78 -0.88
C VAL A 79 1.32 14.83 -1.14
N GLU A 80 1.73 16.06 -1.44
CA GLU A 80 0.81 17.15 -1.80
C GLU A 80 1.19 17.78 -3.15
N GLU A 81 2.48 17.74 -3.53
CA GLU A 81 2.98 18.35 -4.76
C GLU A 81 3.96 17.42 -5.54
N PRO A 82 4.20 17.68 -6.84
CA PRO A 82 5.06 16.85 -7.68
C PRO A 82 6.49 16.63 -7.15
N GLU A 83 7.04 17.57 -6.39
CA GLU A 83 8.37 17.49 -5.80
C GLU A 83 8.45 16.45 -4.66
N ASP A 84 7.31 16.11 -4.04
CA ASP A 84 7.27 15.08 -3.00
C ASP A 84 7.55 13.68 -3.56
N LEU A 85 7.32 13.46 -4.86
CA LEU A 85 7.58 12.17 -5.51
C LEU A 85 9.06 11.77 -5.46
N GLU A 86 9.99 12.72 -5.50
CA GLU A 86 11.43 12.41 -5.43
C GLU A 86 11.85 11.85 -4.06
N LYS A 87 11.02 12.03 -3.03
CA LYS A 87 11.27 11.56 -1.67
C LYS A 87 10.73 10.15 -1.45
N LEU A 88 9.72 9.72 -2.21
CA LEU A 88 9.06 8.43 -2.02
C LEU A 88 9.98 7.21 -2.18
N PRO A 89 10.93 7.15 -3.14
CA PRO A 89 11.87 6.02 -3.23
C PRO A 89 12.71 5.82 -1.97
N TYR A 90 12.93 6.87 -1.17
CA TYR A 90 13.61 6.75 0.12
C TYR A 90 12.70 6.22 1.23
N LEU A 91 11.39 6.39 1.11
CA LEU A 91 10.43 5.86 2.08
C LEU A 91 10.03 4.43 1.73
N LEU A 92 9.76 4.15 0.46
CA LEU A 92 9.36 2.85 -0.08
C LEU A 92 10.59 1.98 -0.39
N PHE A 93 11.54 1.90 0.52
CA PHE A 93 12.82 1.25 0.26
C PHE A 93 12.70 -0.28 0.38
N PRO A 94 13.47 -1.05 -0.42
CA PRO A 94 13.49 -2.50 -0.29
C PRO A 94 13.91 -2.96 1.11
N PRO A 95 13.44 -4.13 1.57
CA PRO A 95 13.85 -4.67 2.86
C PRO A 95 15.36 -4.91 2.92
N SER A 96 15.96 -4.66 4.08
CA SER A 96 17.37 -5.00 4.32
C SER A 96 17.61 -6.52 4.34
N GLY A 97 18.87 -6.93 4.20
CA GLY A 97 19.24 -8.35 4.31
C GLY A 97 18.87 -8.99 5.65
N GLU A 98 18.87 -8.21 6.74
CA GLU A 98 18.43 -8.68 8.06
C GLU A 98 16.92 -8.92 8.08
N GLN A 99 16.12 -7.96 7.61
CA GLN A 99 14.67 -8.13 7.47
C GLN A 99 14.30 -9.29 6.54
N MET A 100 15.07 -9.50 5.46
CA MET A 100 14.87 -10.63 4.56
C MET A 100 15.16 -11.97 5.23
N LYS A 101 16.14 -12.02 6.14
CA LYS A 101 16.40 -13.21 6.95
C LYS A 101 15.24 -13.47 7.92
N GLU A 102 14.76 -12.45 8.62
CA GLU A 102 13.60 -12.57 9.52
C GLU A 102 12.32 -12.96 8.77
N PHE A 103 12.12 -12.40 7.57
CA PHE A 103 11.03 -12.75 6.69
C PHE A 103 11.09 -14.23 6.31
N LYS A 104 12.26 -14.74 5.92
CA LYS A 104 12.46 -16.16 5.63
C LYS A 104 12.13 -17.04 6.83
N GLU A 105 12.60 -16.70 8.02
CA GLU A 105 12.29 -17.44 9.25
C GLU A 105 10.78 -17.43 9.57
N LYS A 106 10.10 -16.30 9.32
CA LYS A 106 8.64 -16.17 9.45
C LYS A 106 7.93 -17.07 8.44
N VAL A 107 8.35 -17.02 7.18
CA VAL A 107 7.81 -17.80 6.08
C VAL A 107 7.92 -19.31 6.36
N GLU A 108 9.05 -19.78 6.88
CA GLU A 108 9.22 -21.19 7.28
C GLU A 108 8.27 -21.61 8.42
N ARG A 109 7.97 -20.71 9.37
CA ARG A 109 6.98 -20.97 10.42
C ARG A 109 5.57 -21.06 9.84
N VAL A 110 5.23 -20.15 8.91
CA VAL A 110 3.94 -20.13 8.22
C VAL A 110 3.75 -21.40 7.40
N GLU A 111 4.76 -21.84 6.64
CA GLU A 111 4.70 -23.10 5.88
C GLU A 111 4.37 -24.30 6.79
N ARG A 112 5.10 -24.45 7.91
CA ARG A 112 4.85 -25.56 8.85
C ARG A 112 3.43 -25.53 9.41
N PHE A 113 2.91 -24.33 9.70
CA PHE A 113 1.54 -24.16 10.16
C PHE A 113 0.53 -24.52 9.05
N ALA A 114 0.73 -23.96 7.85
CA ALA A 114 -0.14 -24.13 6.70
C ALA A 114 -0.24 -25.59 6.29
N ARG A 115 0.88 -26.30 6.17
CA ARG A 115 0.90 -27.75 5.88
C ARG A 115 0.18 -28.58 6.94
N LYS A 116 0.35 -28.23 8.22
CA LYS A 116 -0.30 -28.95 9.33
C LYS A 116 -1.82 -28.74 9.36
N ARG A 117 -2.28 -27.56 8.96
CA ARG A 117 -3.70 -27.18 8.99
C ARG A 117 -4.39 -27.29 7.63
N GLN A 118 -3.64 -27.58 6.57
CA GLN A 118 -4.12 -27.66 5.19
C GLN A 118 -4.85 -26.37 4.76
N VAL A 119 -4.25 -25.23 5.10
CA VAL A 119 -4.74 -23.88 4.77
C VAL A 119 -3.87 -23.24 3.70
N LEU A 120 -4.45 -22.35 2.90
CA LEU A 120 -3.73 -21.63 1.85
C LEU A 120 -2.86 -20.52 2.45
N ILE A 121 -1.74 -20.25 1.78
CA ILE A 121 -0.86 -19.12 2.08
C ILE A 121 -1.10 -18.02 1.07
N GLU A 122 -1.53 -16.86 1.57
CA GLU A 122 -1.70 -15.65 0.80
C GLU A 122 -0.47 -14.75 0.90
N GLY A 123 0.00 -14.26 -0.23
CA GLY A 123 1.00 -13.21 -0.31
C GLY A 123 0.30 -11.89 -0.48
N GLN A 124 0.36 -11.05 0.54
CA GLN A 124 -0.28 -9.75 0.52
C GLN A 124 0.65 -8.76 -0.18
N ALA A 125 0.38 -8.49 -1.45
CA ALA A 125 0.89 -7.31 -2.13
C ALA A 125 0.05 -6.10 -1.69
N GLY A 126 0.61 -4.90 -1.82
CA GLY A 126 -0.22 -3.69 -1.68
C GLY A 126 -1.29 -3.64 -2.77
N GLY A 127 -2.00 -2.52 -2.84
CA GLY A 127 -2.44 -2.01 -4.12
C GLY A 127 -1.90 -0.62 -4.26
N PHE A 128 -1.43 -0.26 -5.45
CA PHE A 128 -0.92 1.07 -5.67
C PHE A 128 -2.01 2.14 -5.48
N GLY A 129 -3.29 1.83 -5.77
CA GLY A 129 -4.40 2.77 -5.59
C GLY A 129 -4.66 3.03 -4.11
N ASP A 130 -4.57 1.98 -3.29
CA ASP A 130 -4.63 2.08 -1.84
C ASP A 130 -3.46 2.89 -1.28
N CYS A 131 -2.24 2.60 -1.76
CA CYS A 131 -1.05 3.36 -1.37
C CYS A 131 -1.18 4.84 -1.75
N ALA A 132 -1.65 5.16 -2.95
CA ALA A 132 -1.86 6.53 -3.39
C ALA A 132 -2.91 7.24 -2.51
N ALA A 133 -4.01 6.56 -2.18
CA ALA A 133 -5.04 7.08 -1.29
C ALA A 133 -4.50 7.36 0.12
N TRP A 134 -3.64 6.49 0.67
CA TRP A 134 -3.02 6.72 1.98
C TRP A 134 -2.00 7.87 1.95
N LEU A 135 -1.25 8.03 0.86
CA LEU A 135 -0.19 9.03 0.71
C LEU A 135 -0.68 10.44 0.37
N MET A 136 -1.81 10.56 -0.33
CA MET A 136 -2.35 11.85 -0.77
C MET A 136 -3.73 12.18 -0.17
N GLY A 137 -4.47 11.17 0.28
CA GLY A 137 -5.90 11.27 0.54
C GLY A 137 -6.71 11.11 -0.73
N ILE A 138 -7.84 10.41 -0.64
CA ILE A 138 -8.68 10.07 -1.79
C ILE A 138 -9.16 11.32 -2.54
N THR A 139 -9.66 12.34 -1.85
CA THR A 139 -10.15 13.57 -2.49
C THR A 139 -9.03 14.27 -3.28
N ASN A 140 -7.84 14.42 -2.69
CA ASN A 140 -6.72 15.06 -3.37
C ASN A 140 -6.24 14.24 -4.57
N LEU A 141 -6.19 12.90 -4.43
CA LEU A 141 -5.83 11.99 -5.51
C LEU A 141 -6.79 12.13 -6.70
N ILE A 142 -8.10 12.09 -6.47
CA ILE A 142 -9.10 12.20 -7.54
C ILE A 142 -9.08 13.59 -8.19
N MET A 143 -8.92 14.67 -7.40
CA MET A 143 -8.78 16.02 -7.97
C MET A 143 -7.50 16.15 -8.80
N ALA A 144 -6.37 15.63 -8.30
CA ALA A 144 -5.10 15.62 -9.02
C ALA A 144 -5.16 14.78 -10.31
N ALA A 145 -5.92 13.69 -10.32
CA ALA A 145 -6.08 12.86 -11.53
C ALA A 145 -6.75 13.63 -12.67
N ILE A 146 -7.55 14.66 -12.36
CA ILE A 146 -8.20 15.53 -13.33
C ILE A 146 -7.30 16.73 -13.67
N ASP A 147 -6.80 17.43 -12.65
CA ASP A 147 -6.12 18.71 -12.82
C ASP A 147 -4.63 18.58 -13.17
N LYS A 148 -4.00 17.48 -12.74
CA LYS A 148 -2.56 17.20 -12.85
C LYS A 148 -2.31 15.71 -13.22
N PRO A 149 -2.83 15.20 -14.34
CA PRO A 149 -2.77 13.76 -14.66
C PRO A 149 -1.34 13.21 -14.74
N ASP A 150 -0.39 13.96 -15.31
CA ASP A 150 1.03 13.56 -15.38
C ASP A 150 1.65 13.32 -13.99
N PHE A 151 1.22 14.11 -12.99
CA PHE A 151 1.68 13.93 -11.61
C PHE A 151 1.14 12.63 -11.02
N VAL A 152 -0.12 12.30 -11.28
CA VAL A 152 -0.73 11.05 -10.81
C VAL A 152 -0.12 9.85 -11.52
N HIS A 153 0.10 9.89 -12.84
CA HIS A 153 0.82 8.84 -13.57
C HIS A 153 2.16 8.52 -12.93
N ARG A 154 3.00 9.55 -12.69
CA ARG A 154 4.30 9.33 -12.03
C ARG A 154 4.19 8.78 -10.61
N LEU A 155 3.17 9.17 -9.84
CA LEU A 155 2.96 8.60 -8.52
C LEU A 155 2.64 7.11 -8.62
N LEU A 156 1.69 6.73 -9.47
CA LEU A 156 1.28 5.34 -9.63
C LEU A 156 2.43 4.48 -10.18
N ASP A 157 3.27 5.01 -11.08
CA ASP A 157 4.46 4.31 -11.57
C ASP A 157 5.43 3.94 -10.43
N ILE A 158 5.72 4.88 -9.52
CA ILE A 158 6.60 4.62 -8.36
C ILE A 158 5.99 3.55 -7.44
N LEU A 159 4.68 3.62 -7.23
CA LEU A 159 3.98 2.67 -6.36
C LEU A 159 3.88 1.28 -6.98
N LEU A 160 3.64 1.22 -8.29
CA LEU A 160 3.62 -0.03 -9.04
C LEU A 160 5.02 -0.67 -9.06
N GLU A 161 6.08 0.09 -9.28
CA GLU A 161 7.45 -0.43 -9.21
C GLU A 161 7.73 -1.08 -7.85
N LYS A 162 7.30 -0.44 -6.76
CA LYS A 162 7.44 -1.00 -5.41
C LYS A 162 6.60 -2.26 -5.23
N GLU A 163 5.36 -2.25 -5.69
CA GLU A 163 4.44 -3.38 -5.57
C GLU A 163 4.99 -4.60 -6.33
N MET A 164 5.51 -4.39 -7.54
CA MET A 164 6.14 -5.43 -8.35
C MET A 164 7.35 -6.05 -7.64
N GLN A 165 8.20 -5.25 -6.99
CA GLN A 165 9.30 -5.76 -6.17
C GLN A 165 8.80 -6.62 -5.00
N ASP A 166 7.71 -6.22 -4.35
CA ASP A 166 7.12 -7.01 -3.26
C ASP A 166 6.53 -8.33 -3.77
N ILE A 167 5.85 -8.30 -4.92
CA ILE A 167 5.33 -9.50 -5.58
C ILE A 167 6.48 -10.45 -5.93
N GLU A 168 7.57 -9.96 -6.51
CA GLU A 168 8.76 -10.77 -6.81
C GLU A 168 9.32 -11.44 -5.55
N ILE A 169 9.47 -10.70 -4.44
CA ILE A 169 9.94 -11.25 -3.16
C ILE A 169 8.98 -12.32 -2.62
N LEU A 170 7.68 -12.09 -2.73
CA LEU A 170 6.65 -13.06 -2.33
C LEU A 170 6.78 -14.32 -3.17
N LEU A 171 6.85 -14.21 -4.49
CA LEU A 171 7.00 -15.34 -5.39
C LEU A 171 8.29 -16.12 -5.12
N ASP A 172 9.41 -15.42 -4.89
CA ASP A 172 10.72 -16.01 -4.56
C ASP A 172 10.74 -16.79 -3.25
N SER A 173 9.77 -16.57 -2.37
CA SER A 173 9.59 -17.43 -1.19
C SER A 173 9.23 -18.87 -1.55
N GLY A 174 8.65 -19.10 -2.74
CA GLY A 174 8.24 -20.42 -3.23
C GLY A 174 7.06 -21.05 -2.46
N LEU A 175 6.38 -20.27 -1.62
CA LEU A 175 5.39 -20.78 -0.67
C LEU A 175 4.00 -20.17 -0.81
N VAL A 176 3.84 -19.18 -1.68
CA VAL A 176 2.58 -18.46 -1.85
C VAL A 176 1.69 -19.23 -2.82
N ASP A 177 0.48 -19.56 -2.38
CA ASP A 177 -0.53 -20.19 -3.26
C ASP A 177 -1.24 -19.13 -4.12
N VAL A 178 -1.46 -17.95 -3.54
CA VAL A 178 -2.14 -16.82 -4.17
C VAL A 178 -1.52 -15.49 -3.74
N VAL A 179 -1.29 -14.60 -4.69
CA VAL A 179 -0.93 -13.21 -4.40
C VAL A 179 -2.20 -12.37 -4.42
N VAL A 180 -2.47 -11.65 -3.33
CA VAL A 180 -3.61 -10.76 -3.19
C VAL A 180 -3.16 -9.33 -3.46
N HIS A 181 -3.68 -8.74 -4.52
CA HIS A 181 -3.60 -7.32 -4.81
C HIS A 181 -4.75 -6.61 -4.10
N ARG A 182 -4.42 -5.63 -3.25
CA ARG A 182 -5.38 -4.95 -2.39
C ARG A 182 -5.83 -3.63 -3.02
N GLY A 183 -6.91 -3.65 -3.80
CA GLY A 183 -7.45 -2.49 -4.54
C GLY A 183 -8.79 -1.99 -3.99
N TRP A 184 -8.85 -1.61 -2.70
CA TRP A 184 -10.09 -1.17 -2.05
C TRP A 184 -10.56 0.21 -2.53
N TYR A 185 -9.63 1.10 -2.83
CA TYR A 185 -9.91 2.42 -3.37
C TYR A 185 -9.83 2.46 -4.90
N GLU A 186 -9.65 1.31 -5.55
CA GLU A 186 -9.60 1.13 -7.01
C GLU A 186 -10.97 0.77 -7.60
N CYS A 187 -12.03 1.36 -7.04
CA CYS A 187 -13.41 1.06 -7.44
C CYS A 187 -14.11 2.27 -8.08
N SER A 188 -15.27 2.00 -8.70
CA SER A 188 -16.11 3.00 -9.34
C SER A 188 -16.72 4.04 -8.39
N ASP A 189 -16.61 3.84 -7.07
CA ASP A 189 -17.06 4.83 -6.08
C ASP A 189 -16.18 6.08 -6.09
N PHE A 190 -14.92 5.95 -6.53
CA PHE A 190 -13.95 7.05 -6.60
C PHE A 190 -13.52 7.35 -8.03
N TRP A 191 -13.34 6.32 -8.84
CA TRP A 191 -12.84 6.46 -10.21
C TRP A 191 -13.98 6.45 -11.21
N SER A 192 -14.13 7.55 -11.95
CA SER A 192 -15.06 7.58 -13.09
C SER A 192 -14.58 6.59 -14.17
N PRO A 193 -15.47 6.09 -15.05
CA PRO A 193 -15.06 5.16 -16.10
C PRO A 193 -13.94 5.69 -17.01
N SER A 194 -13.82 7.00 -17.20
CA SER A 194 -12.72 7.59 -17.97
C SER A 194 -11.40 7.56 -17.20
N LEU A 195 -11.42 7.95 -15.92
CA LEU A 195 -10.22 7.93 -15.07
C LEU A 195 -9.74 6.49 -14.85
N TYR A 196 -10.66 5.55 -14.62
CA TYR A 196 -10.31 4.14 -14.51
C TYR A 196 -9.60 3.65 -15.78
N ARG A 197 -10.12 3.93 -16.97
CA ARG A 197 -9.45 3.54 -18.23
C ARG A 197 -8.09 4.20 -18.45
N GLU A 198 -7.87 5.36 -17.88
CA GLU A 198 -6.60 6.08 -18.02
C GLU A 198 -5.53 5.57 -17.07
N PHE A 199 -5.89 5.32 -15.81
CA PHE A 199 -4.93 5.01 -14.74
C PHE A 199 -4.90 3.53 -14.33
N SER A 200 -5.87 2.71 -14.77
CA SER A 200 -5.88 1.26 -14.56
C SER A 200 -4.99 0.42 -15.50
N PRO A 201 -4.66 0.80 -16.76
CA PRO A 201 -3.88 -0.05 -17.65
C PRO A 201 -2.52 -0.55 -17.09
N PRO A 202 -1.79 0.21 -16.24
CA PRO A 202 -0.62 -0.31 -15.54
C PRO A 202 -0.92 -1.53 -14.65
N LEU A 203 -2.15 -1.68 -14.12
CA LEU A 203 -2.60 -2.85 -13.33
C LEU A 203 -2.62 -4.11 -14.17
N GLU A 204 -3.16 -4.06 -15.38
CA GLU A 204 -3.41 -5.27 -16.17
C GLU A 204 -2.11 -5.78 -16.81
N GLU A 205 -1.26 -4.88 -17.31
CA GLU A 205 -0.03 -5.24 -18.02
C GLU A 205 1.09 -5.69 -17.05
N GLY A 206 1.30 -4.98 -15.95
CA GLY A 206 2.32 -5.33 -14.95
C GLY A 206 2.03 -6.65 -14.24
N ASN A 207 0.78 -6.85 -13.81
CA ASN A 207 0.37 -8.06 -13.10
C ASN A 207 0.31 -9.30 -14.01
N SER A 208 -0.12 -9.14 -15.27
CA SER A 208 -0.10 -10.26 -16.24
C SER A 208 1.32 -10.70 -16.59
N ALA A 209 2.27 -9.76 -16.69
CA ALA A 209 3.68 -10.07 -16.95
C ALA A 209 4.34 -10.83 -15.79
N CYS A 210 4.01 -10.49 -14.53
CA CYS A 210 4.54 -11.21 -13.37
C CYS A 210 3.92 -12.60 -13.21
N ALA A 211 2.59 -12.71 -13.31
CA ALA A 211 1.88 -13.98 -13.15
C ALA A 211 2.22 -15.01 -14.25
N SER A 212 2.50 -14.57 -15.48
CA SER A 212 2.88 -15.46 -16.59
C SER A 212 4.27 -16.07 -16.45
N SER A 213 5.12 -15.58 -15.55
CA SER A 213 6.47 -16.10 -15.31
C SER A 213 6.51 -17.37 -14.45
N ARG A 214 5.42 -17.72 -13.74
CA ARG A 214 5.32 -18.92 -12.89
C ARG A 214 3.92 -19.55 -12.99
N GLU A 215 3.82 -20.70 -13.67
CA GLU A 215 2.56 -21.38 -14.01
C GLU A 215 1.66 -21.78 -12.81
N GLU A 216 2.17 -21.74 -11.57
CA GLU A 216 1.49 -22.28 -10.39
C GLU A 216 0.87 -21.23 -9.43
N VAL A 217 1.13 -19.92 -9.61
CA VAL A 217 0.62 -18.88 -8.69
C VAL A 217 -0.51 -18.09 -9.32
N ARG A 218 -1.65 -17.99 -8.61
CA ARG A 218 -2.78 -17.16 -9.03
C ARG A 218 -2.63 -15.75 -8.45
N LEU A 219 -2.88 -14.74 -9.27
CA LEU A 219 -3.05 -13.37 -8.80
C LEU A 219 -4.55 -13.12 -8.57
N TYR A 220 -4.91 -12.63 -7.39
CA TYR A 220 -6.28 -12.35 -6.99
C TYR A 220 -6.45 -10.87 -6.67
N TYR A 221 -7.46 -10.25 -7.26
CA TYR A 221 -7.83 -8.86 -6.99
C TYR A 221 -8.93 -8.83 -5.93
N GLU A 222 -8.63 -8.22 -4.78
CA GLU A 222 -9.64 -7.99 -3.75
C GLU A 222 -10.36 -6.66 -4.01
N HIS A 223 -11.56 -6.73 -4.58
CA HIS A 223 -12.50 -5.60 -4.69
C HIS A 223 -13.81 -5.93 -3.95
N TRP A 224 -14.36 -4.98 -3.20
CA TRP A 224 -15.60 -5.20 -2.43
C TRP A 224 -16.87 -5.35 -3.28
N TYR A 225 -16.81 -5.02 -4.58
CA TYR A 225 -17.94 -5.12 -5.49
C TYR A 225 -17.56 -5.79 -6.81
N ASN A 226 -17.75 -7.10 -6.89
CA ASN A 226 -18.05 -7.76 -8.16
C ASN A 226 -19.57 -7.88 -8.32
N ALA A 227 -20.20 -6.75 -8.66
CA ALA A 227 -21.59 -6.70 -9.15
C ALA A 227 -21.68 -5.95 -10.49
N ALA A 228 -20.60 -5.93 -11.27
CA ALA A 228 -20.58 -5.42 -12.64
C ALA A 228 -20.32 -6.53 -13.67
N SER A 229 -20.86 -7.73 -13.42
CA SER A 229 -21.23 -8.69 -14.47
C SER A 229 -22.75 -8.72 -14.62
N GLY A 230 -23.33 -7.53 -14.76
CA GLY A 230 -24.71 -7.34 -15.20
C GLY A 230 -24.69 -6.77 -16.61
N CYS A 231 -24.97 -7.61 -17.60
CA CYS A 231 -25.25 -7.21 -18.97
C CYS A 231 -26.16 -5.97 -19.00
N ILE A 232 -25.79 -4.98 -19.81
CA ILE A 232 -26.72 -3.93 -20.25
C ILE A 232 -26.62 -3.93 -21.79
N PRO A 233 -27.78 -3.96 -22.50
CA PRO A 233 -27.92 -4.36 -23.91
C PRO A 233 -27.17 -3.51 -24.93
#